data_AF-A0A924WXT7-F1
#
_entry.id   AF-A0A924WXT7-F1
#
_cell.length_a   1.000
_cell.length_b   1.000
_cell.length_c   1.000
_cell.angle_alpha   90.00
_cell.angle_beta   90.00
_cell.angle_gamma   90.00
#
_symmetry.space_group_name_H-M   'P 1'
#
loop_
_entity.id
_entity.type
_entity.pdbx_description
1 polymer ?
#
loop_
_entity_poly.entity_id
_entity_poly.type
_entity_poly.pdbx_seq_one_letter_code
_entity_poly.pdbx_strand_id
1 'polypeptide(L)'
;MESELAITACVTVARRLRWKWTVSVLLAALIPVSSALAFGLEDVVARARQLAAGPYQPPAETPRFMREIGYDQHRGIRFQAKHNLWRDTHSRFQASPVMPGNVYAHMVAINEVTGRNVRRLAFRKDHFTFDEAELEQRIPNDLGYAGFELSYSLGQPDIDDKFLVFAGGSYFRGIGKGGQWGLSVRGAAIDTGLASGEEFPNFIEFWLVRPQ
;
A
#
# COMPACT_ATOMS: atom_id res chain seq x y z
N MET A 1 -56.39 -25.62 -82.54
CA MET A 1 -57.46 -24.62 -82.31
C MET A 1 -56.76 -23.42 -81.69
N GLU A 2 -55.97 -22.75 -82.54
CA GLU A 2 -56.19 -21.38 -83.06
C GLU A 2 -55.45 -20.37 -82.15
N SER A 3 -54.26 -19.87 -82.54
CA SER A 3 -53.98 -18.64 -83.34
C SER A 3 -54.56 -17.40 -82.65
N GLU A 4 -53.84 -16.30 -82.36
CA GLU A 4 -52.89 -15.47 -83.13
C GLU A 4 -51.89 -14.79 -82.14
N LEU A 5 -50.58 -14.62 -82.38
CA LEU A 5 -49.87 -13.73 -83.33
C LEU A 5 -50.21 -12.23 -83.23
N ALA A 6 -49.30 -11.43 -82.65
CA ALA A 6 -48.74 -10.24 -83.33
C ALA A 6 -47.54 -9.64 -82.57
N ILE A 7 -46.52 -9.33 -83.35
CA ILE A 7 -45.21 -8.73 -83.06
C ILE A 7 -45.35 -7.19 -83.14
N THR A 8 -44.51 -6.41 -82.42
CA THR A 8 -43.73 -5.24 -82.96
C THR A 8 -42.89 -4.53 -81.88
N ALA A 9 -41.58 -4.80 -81.96
CA ALA A 9 -40.39 -3.93 -81.92
C ALA A 9 -40.32 -2.56 -81.18
N CYS A 10 -39.15 -2.43 -80.50
CA CYS A 10 -38.18 -1.31 -80.49
C CYS A 10 -38.40 -0.14 -79.50
N VAL A 11 -37.46 0.03 -78.55
CA VAL A 11 -36.34 1.00 -78.63
C VAL A 11 -35.53 0.94 -77.32
N THR A 12 -34.22 0.78 -77.49
CA THR A 12 -33.18 0.82 -76.46
C THR A 12 -32.94 2.26 -75.98
N VAL A 13 -32.96 2.52 -74.67
CA VAL A 13 -32.17 3.61 -74.08
C VAL A 13 -31.56 3.15 -72.76
N ALA A 14 -30.25 2.89 -72.82
CA ALA A 14 -29.39 2.82 -71.65
C ALA A 14 -29.32 4.19 -70.97
N ARG A 15 -29.36 4.25 -69.63
CA ARG A 15 -28.36 4.99 -68.83
C ARG A 15 -28.61 5.03 -67.32
N ARG A 16 -27.47 4.94 -66.62
CA ARG A 16 -27.10 5.55 -65.33
C ARG A 16 -27.47 4.79 -64.04
N LEU A 17 -26.58 3.86 -63.73
CA LEU A 17 -25.79 3.79 -62.49
C LEU A 17 -26.16 4.85 -61.43
N ARG A 18 -26.77 4.40 -60.33
CA ARG A 18 -26.81 5.15 -59.06
C ARG A 18 -26.30 4.23 -57.96
N TRP A 19 -24.98 4.21 -57.81
CA TRP A 19 -24.27 3.64 -56.67
C TRP A 19 -24.70 4.41 -55.41
N LYS A 20 -25.60 3.82 -54.61
CA LYS A 20 -25.96 4.38 -53.31
C LYS A 20 -24.84 4.05 -52.32
N TRP A 21 -24.11 5.09 -51.93
CA TRP A 21 -23.18 5.07 -50.81
C TRP A 21 -23.99 4.80 -49.53
N THR A 22 -23.93 3.58 -49.00
CA THR A 22 -24.32 3.32 -47.62
C THR A 22 -23.22 3.88 -46.73
N VAL A 23 -23.52 5.00 -46.09
CA VAL A 23 -22.69 5.57 -45.01
C VAL A 23 -22.81 4.62 -43.82
N SER A 24 -21.81 3.77 -43.63
CA SER A 24 -21.63 3.06 -42.36
C SER A 24 -21.13 4.07 -41.32
N VAL A 25 -22.04 4.58 -40.48
CA VAL A 25 -21.65 5.28 -39.25
C VAL A 25 -21.17 4.22 -38.26
N LEU A 26 -19.88 3.91 -38.31
CA LEU A 26 -19.18 3.21 -37.24
C LEU A 26 -19.04 4.19 -36.08
N LEU A 27 -20.04 4.21 -35.19
CA LEU A 27 -19.93 4.85 -33.89
C LEU A 27 -18.95 3.99 -33.06
N ALA A 28 -17.65 4.26 -33.20
CA ALA A 28 -16.65 3.71 -32.31
C ALA A 28 -16.95 4.28 -30.92
N ALA A 29 -17.62 3.49 -30.09
CA ALA A 29 -17.76 3.76 -28.68
C ALA A 29 -16.33 3.82 -28.11
N LEU A 30 -15.83 5.04 -27.92
CA LEU A 30 -14.73 5.33 -27.00
C LEU A 30 -15.28 5.03 -25.60
N ILE A 31 -15.39 3.74 -25.27
CA ILE A 31 -15.48 3.31 -23.89
C ILE A 31 -14.14 3.74 -23.32
N PRO A 32 -14.07 4.74 -22.43
CA PRO A 32 -12.85 4.91 -21.66
C PRO A 32 -12.67 3.57 -20.97
N VAL A 33 -11.66 2.81 -21.37
CA VAL A 33 -11.12 1.75 -20.54
C VAL A 33 -10.63 2.53 -19.34
N SER A 34 -11.52 2.69 -18.36
CA SER A 34 -11.14 3.08 -17.03
C SER A 34 -10.28 1.91 -16.61
N SER A 35 -8.97 2.04 -16.84
CA SER A 35 -7.97 1.24 -16.20
C SER A 35 -8.42 1.26 -14.75
N ALA A 36 -8.96 0.15 -14.25
CA ALA A 36 -9.11 0.01 -12.82
C ALA A 36 -7.66 -0.06 -12.34
N LEU A 37 -7.10 1.13 -12.07
CA LEU A 37 -5.70 1.31 -11.76
C LEU A 37 -5.46 0.56 -10.46
N ALA A 38 -4.46 -0.30 -10.46
CA ALA A 38 -3.96 -0.87 -9.21
C ALA A 38 -3.50 0.29 -8.31
N PHE A 39 -3.65 0.13 -7.00
CA PHE A 39 -3.24 1.15 -6.03
C PHE A 39 -1.79 1.57 -6.29
N GLY A 40 -1.52 2.88 -6.30
CA GLY A 40 -0.24 3.46 -6.70
C GLY A 40 0.17 4.69 -5.88
N LEU A 41 1.28 5.31 -6.29
CA LEU A 41 1.83 6.50 -5.64
C LEU A 41 0.85 7.68 -5.70
N GLU A 42 0.10 7.79 -6.78
CA GLU A 42 -0.88 8.84 -7.04
C GLU A 42 -2.00 8.84 -5.98
N ASP A 43 -2.40 7.65 -5.49
CA ASP A 43 -3.37 7.52 -4.40
C ASP A 43 -2.81 8.09 -3.09
N VAL A 44 -1.53 7.83 -2.80
CA VAL A 44 -0.82 8.37 -1.62
C VAL A 44 -0.65 9.89 -1.73
N VAL A 45 -0.31 10.40 -2.92
CA VAL A 45 -0.20 11.84 -3.18
C VAL A 45 -1.56 12.53 -3.04
N ALA A 46 -2.63 11.92 -3.55
CA ALA A 46 -3.99 12.44 -3.39
C ALA A 46 -4.38 12.51 -1.91
N ARG A 47 -4.07 11.45 -1.14
CA ARG A 47 -4.27 11.43 0.31
C ARG A 47 -3.48 12.53 1.03
N ALA A 48 -2.21 12.72 0.69
CA ALA A 48 -1.37 13.77 1.27
C ALA A 48 -1.92 15.18 0.96
N ARG A 49 -2.35 15.44 -0.28
CA ARG A 49 -3.01 16.71 -0.66
C ARG A 49 -4.29 16.97 0.14
N GLN A 50 -5.10 15.93 0.35
CA GLN A 50 -6.32 16.05 1.14
C GLN A 50 -6.01 16.43 2.60
N LEU A 51 -4.99 15.82 3.21
CA LEU A 51 -4.56 16.15 4.57
C LEU A 51 -4.00 17.58 4.66
N ALA A 52 -3.20 18.00 3.68
CA ALA A 52 -2.62 19.34 3.64
C ALA A 52 -3.64 20.47 3.42
N ALA A 53 -4.82 20.15 2.88
CA ALA A 53 -5.90 21.12 2.65
C ALA A 53 -6.70 21.46 3.92
N GLY A 54 -6.50 20.71 5.02
CA GLY A 54 -7.19 20.92 6.29
C GLY A 54 -6.23 21.34 7.42
N PRO A 55 -6.76 21.67 8.61
CA PRO A 55 -5.93 21.90 9.78
C PRO A 55 -5.15 20.63 10.16
N TYR A 56 -3.91 20.79 10.61
CA TYR A 56 -3.08 19.69 11.08
C TYR A 56 -3.78 18.90 12.19
N GLN A 57 -3.77 17.57 12.06
CA GLN A 57 -4.24 16.63 13.06
C GLN A 57 -3.05 15.80 13.53
N PRO A 58 -2.70 15.82 14.83
CA PRO A 58 -1.58 15.03 15.33
C PRO A 58 -1.85 13.53 15.16
N PRO A 59 -0.82 12.71 14.91
CA PRO A 59 -0.97 11.26 14.80
C PRO A 59 -1.44 10.66 16.12
N ALA A 60 -2.14 9.52 16.02
CA ALA A 60 -2.65 8.82 17.18
C ALA A 60 -1.51 8.43 18.13
N GLU A 61 -1.59 8.87 19.38
CA GLU A 61 -0.58 8.54 20.38
C GLU A 61 -0.72 7.12 20.87
N THR A 62 0.42 6.46 21.07
CA THR A 62 0.51 5.25 21.85
C THR A 62 -0.03 5.51 23.26
N PRO A 63 -0.87 4.60 23.84
CA PRO A 63 -1.36 4.74 25.20
C PRO A 63 -0.25 5.04 26.21
N ARG A 64 -0.53 5.96 27.14
CA ARG A 64 0.45 6.47 28.09
C ARG A 64 1.25 5.36 28.78
N PHE A 65 0.57 4.32 29.25
CA PHE A 65 1.24 3.23 29.95
C PHE A 65 2.27 2.49 29.10
N MET A 66 2.03 2.34 27.79
CA MET A 66 2.99 1.74 26.86
C MET A 66 4.17 2.67 26.60
N ARG A 67 3.99 3.99 26.66
CA ARG A 67 5.09 4.97 26.54
C ARG A 67 5.98 5.01 27.79
N GLU A 68 5.43 4.62 28.94
CA GLU A 68 6.10 4.66 30.24
C GLU A 68 6.78 3.33 30.64
N ILE A 69 6.61 2.24 29.87
CA ILE A 69 7.34 0.99 30.14
C ILE A 69 8.84 1.15 29.88
N GLY A 70 9.65 0.40 30.64
CA GLY A 70 11.10 0.38 30.49
C GLY A 70 11.57 -0.26 29.17
N TYR A 71 12.87 -0.13 28.89
CA TYR A 71 13.50 -0.76 27.72
C TYR A 71 13.36 -2.28 27.74
N ASP A 72 13.66 -2.91 28.87
CA ASP A 72 13.61 -4.38 28.98
C ASP A 72 12.18 -4.91 28.84
N GLN A 73 11.20 -4.20 29.39
CA GLN A 73 9.78 -4.53 29.24
C GLN A 73 9.33 -4.49 27.78
N HIS A 74 9.69 -3.42 27.05
CA HIS A 74 9.35 -3.32 25.62
C HIS A 74 10.05 -4.39 24.78
N ARG A 75 11.34 -4.66 25.06
CA ARG A 75 12.12 -5.73 24.41
C ARG A 75 11.56 -7.13 24.70
N GLY A 76 10.93 -7.30 25.87
CA GLY A 76 10.24 -8.53 26.24
C GLY A 76 8.98 -8.82 25.41
N ILE A 77 8.50 -7.85 24.62
CA ILE A 77 7.38 -8.02 23.69
C ILE A 77 7.91 -8.41 22.32
N ARG A 78 7.56 -9.60 21.84
CA ARG A 78 8.11 -10.16 20.59
C ARG A 78 7.02 -10.60 19.64
N PHE A 79 7.01 -10.01 18.44
CA PHE A 79 6.16 -10.49 17.34
C PHE A 79 6.60 -11.89 16.91
N GLN A 80 5.66 -12.80 16.76
CA GLN A 80 5.94 -14.18 16.39
C GLN A 80 6.13 -14.29 14.87
N ALA A 81 7.33 -14.71 14.43
CA ALA A 81 7.69 -14.78 13.01
C ALA A 81 6.71 -15.59 12.15
N LYS A 82 6.04 -16.61 12.74
CA LYS A 82 4.99 -17.40 12.06
C LYS A 82 3.81 -16.57 11.56
N HIS A 83 3.64 -15.34 12.06
CA HIS A 83 2.58 -14.41 11.67
C HIS A 83 3.08 -13.27 10.77
N ASN A 84 4.33 -13.31 10.30
CA ASN A 84 4.83 -12.32 9.37
C ASN A 84 3.96 -12.27 8.10
N LEU A 85 3.77 -11.06 7.56
CA LEU A 85 3.15 -10.93 6.25
C LEU A 85 4.01 -11.65 5.21
N TRP A 86 3.33 -12.31 4.28
CA TRP A 86 3.92 -12.99 3.12
C TRP A 86 4.78 -14.22 3.42
N ARG A 87 4.90 -14.63 4.68
CA ARG A 87 5.62 -15.85 5.07
C ARG A 87 5.11 -17.09 4.34
N ASP A 88 3.79 -17.27 4.31
CA ASP A 88 3.16 -18.45 3.71
C ASP A 88 2.91 -18.26 2.19
N THR A 89 3.75 -17.45 1.54
CA THR A 89 3.72 -17.20 0.10
C THR A 89 5.06 -17.57 -0.53
N HIS A 90 5.21 -17.43 -1.85
CA HIS A 90 6.49 -17.64 -2.53
C HIS A 90 7.45 -16.42 -2.43
N SER A 91 7.06 -15.38 -1.67
CA SER A 91 7.88 -14.19 -1.48
C SER A 91 9.13 -14.48 -0.65
N ARG A 92 10.27 -13.94 -1.09
CA ARG A 92 11.50 -13.89 -0.29
C ARG A 92 11.53 -12.75 0.73
N PHE A 93 10.58 -11.82 0.62
CA PHE A 93 10.40 -10.75 1.59
C PHE A 93 9.28 -11.11 2.55
N GLN A 94 9.50 -10.79 3.82
CA GLN A 94 8.46 -10.82 4.83
C GLN A 94 8.40 -9.47 5.55
N ALA A 95 7.25 -9.16 6.12
CA ALA A 95 7.08 -7.95 6.93
C ALA A 95 6.55 -8.30 8.32
N SER A 96 7.14 -7.68 9.34
CA SER A 96 6.78 -7.86 10.75
C SER A 96 6.35 -6.51 11.33
N PRO A 97 5.13 -6.38 11.88
CA PRO A 97 4.73 -5.15 12.55
C PRO A 97 5.54 -4.88 13.84
N VAL A 98 5.75 -3.59 14.15
CA VAL A 98 6.45 -3.14 15.37
C VAL A 98 5.43 -2.77 16.45
N MET A 99 5.67 -3.27 17.68
CA MET A 99 4.86 -2.94 18.85
C MET A 99 5.04 -1.47 19.27
N PRO A 100 3.97 -0.68 19.40
CA PRO A 100 4.04 0.66 20.01
C PRO A 100 4.52 0.62 21.46
N GLY A 101 5.17 1.69 21.91
CA GLY A 101 5.63 1.81 23.30
C GLY A 101 7.07 2.28 23.42
N ASN A 102 7.45 2.67 24.63
CA ASN A 102 8.74 3.30 24.93
C ASN A 102 9.02 4.46 23.94
N VAL A 103 10.07 4.37 23.12
CA VAL A 103 10.44 5.37 22.12
C VAL A 103 9.45 5.49 20.95
N TYR A 104 8.58 4.49 20.75
CA TYR A 104 7.56 4.50 19.69
C TYR A 104 6.26 5.14 20.20
N ALA A 105 6.26 6.46 20.24
CA ALA A 105 5.20 7.27 20.85
C ALA A 105 3.91 7.41 20.01
N HIS A 106 3.94 7.05 18.72
CA HIS A 106 2.80 7.19 17.81
C HIS A 106 2.50 5.89 17.09
N MET A 107 1.21 5.68 16.82
CA MET A 107 0.69 4.55 16.07
C MET A 107 0.47 4.95 14.62
N VAL A 108 0.66 4.00 13.71
CA VAL A 108 0.53 4.18 12.27
C VAL A 108 -0.46 3.18 11.69
N ALA A 109 -1.13 3.58 10.62
CA ALA A 109 -1.91 2.66 9.80
C ALA A 109 -0.98 1.85 8.88
N ILE A 110 -1.17 0.53 8.81
CA ILE A 110 -0.45 -0.33 7.87
C ILE A 110 -1.47 -1.04 6.99
N ASN A 111 -1.36 -0.85 5.68
CA ASN A 111 -2.23 -1.48 4.71
C ASN A 111 -1.42 -2.48 3.88
N GLU A 112 -1.99 -3.66 3.61
CA GLU A 112 -1.48 -4.58 2.60
C GLU A 112 -2.21 -4.33 1.28
N VAL A 113 -1.47 -4.22 0.19
CA VAL A 113 -2.00 -4.06 -1.16
C VAL A 113 -1.77 -5.35 -1.95
N THR A 114 -2.86 -5.95 -2.43
CA THR A 114 -2.84 -7.19 -3.24
C THR A 114 -3.59 -6.96 -4.55
N GLY A 115 -2.86 -6.73 -5.64
CA GLY A 115 -3.46 -6.31 -6.91
C GLY A 115 -4.19 -4.98 -6.76
N ARG A 116 -5.53 -5.02 -6.79
CA ARG A 116 -6.40 -3.83 -6.60
C ARG A 116 -6.97 -3.70 -5.19
N ASN A 117 -6.78 -4.70 -4.34
CA ASN A 117 -7.35 -4.70 -3.00
C ASN A 117 -6.39 -4.04 -2.01
N VAL A 118 -6.90 -3.13 -1.19
CA VAL A 118 -6.16 -2.49 -0.09
C VAL A 118 -6.83 -2.93 1.21
N ARG A 119 -6.10 -3.65 2.06
CA ARG A 119 -6.61 -4.18 3.34
C ARG A 119 -5.81 -3.60 4.50
N ARG A 120 -6.50 -2.94 5.42
CA ARG A 120 -5.91 -2.51 6.70
C ARG A 120 -5.49 -3.75 7.51
N LEU A 121 -4.25 -3.75 7.99
CA LEU A 121 -3.76 -4.73 8.94
C LEU A 121 -4.31 -4.39 10.33
N ALA A 122 -5.20 -5.23 10.84
CA ALA A 122 -5.74 -5.10 12.19
C ALA A 122 -4.70 -5.54 13.23
N PHE A 123 -4.68 -4.89 14.39
CA PHE A 123 -3.85 -5.32 15.51
C PHE A 123 -4.31 -6.68 16.04
N ARG A 124 -3.34 -7.51 16.40
CA ARG A 124 -3.54 -8.89 16.86
C ARG A 124 -2.61 -9.17 18.02
N LYS A 125 -3.12 -9.03 19.25
CA LYS A 125 -2.36 -9.28 20.47
C LYS A 125 -1.81 -10.71 20.51
N ASP A 126 -2.59 -11.66 20.01
CA ASP A 126 -2.24 -13.08 19.88
C ASP A 126 -1.06 -13.36 18.93
N HIS A 127 -0.59 -12.37 18.17
CA HIS A 127 0.62 -12.48 17.36
C HIS A 127 1.91 -12.11 18.11
N PHE A 128 1.81 -11.68 19.35
CA PHE A 128 2.95 -11.32 20.19
C PHE A 128 3.14 -12.34 21.32
N THR A 129 4.36 -12.42 21.84
CA THR A 129 4.68 -13.05 23.12
C THR A 129 5.16 -11.98 24.09
N PHE A 130 4.94 -12.22 25.38
CA PHE A 130 5.21 -11.28 26.46
C PHE A 130 6.01 -12.00 27.55
N ASP A 131 7.07 -11.37 28.04
CA ASP A 131 7.78 -11.88 29.22
C ASP A 131 7.00 -11.61 30.52
N GLU A 132 6.20 -10.53 30.55
CA GLU A 132 5.42 -10.10 31.71
C GLU A 132 3.91 -10.24 31.43
N ALA A 133 3.25 -11.12 32.19
CA ALA A 133 1.81 -11.38 32.03
C ALA A 133 0.95 -10.16 32.43
N GLU A 134 1.39 -9.38 33.43
CA GLU A 134 0.72 -8.16 33.87
C GLU A 134 0.72 -7.09 32.77
N LEU A 135 1.80 -7.02 31.97
CA LEU A 135 1.88 -6.12 30.83
C LEU A 135 0.92 -6.57 29.71
N GLU A 136 0.91 -7.87 29.39
CA GLU A 136 0.00 -8.44 28.38
C GLU A 136 -1.49 -8.14 28.68
N GLN A 137 -1.89 -8.24 29.95
CA GLN A 137 -3.26 -7.99 30.38
C GLN A 137 -3.70 -6.54 30.17
N ARG A 138 -2.77 -5.59 30.27
CA ARG A 138 -3.04 -4.15 30.09
C ARG A 138 -3.12 -3.75 28.62
N ILE A 139 -2.57 -4.55 27.71
CA ILE A 139 -2.56 -4.25 26.28
C ILE A 139 -3.96 -4.46 25.68
N PRO A 140 -4.57 -3.40 25.09
CA PRO A 140 -5.86 -3.51 24.46
C PRO A 140 -5.78 -4.31 23.15
N ASN A 141 -6.90 -4.92 22.74
CA ASN A 141 -6.95 -5.78 21.55
C ASN A 141 -6.93 -4.99 20.23
N ASP A 142 -6.95 -3.66 20.30
CA ASP A 142 -6.96 -2.72 19.16
C ASP A 142 -5.83 -1.69 19.24
N LEU A 143 -4.73 -2.01 19.94
CA LEU A 143 -3.59 -1.09 20.16
C LEU A 143 -2.96 -0.52 18.87
N GLY A 144 -3.06 -1.19 17.73
CA GLY A 144 -2.38 -0.75 16.50
C GLY A 144 -0.86 -1.01 16.52
N TYR A 145 -0.15 -0.42 15.56
CA TYR A 145 1.27 -0.68 15.32
C TYR A 145 2.07 0.61 15.26
N ALA A 146 3.35 0.57 15.61
CA ALA A 146 4.25 1.73 15.50
C ALA A 146 4.94 1.85 14.14
N GLY A 147 4.83 0.80 13.33
CA GLY A 147 5.58 0.67 12.08
C GLY A 147 5.76 -0.79 11.72
N PHE A 148 6.76 -1.07 10.89
CA PHE A 148 7.07 -2.42 10.43
C PHE A 148 8.56 -2.58 10.12
N GLU A 149 8.99 -3.82 10.12
CA GLU A 149 10.30 -4.28 9.71
C GLU A 149 10.15 -5.15 8.47
N LEU A 150 11.09 -5.08 7.53
CA LEU A 150 11.21 -6.03 6.43
C LEU A 150 12.38 -6.96 6.68
N SER A 151 12.15 -8.23 6.38
CA SER A 151 13.19 -9.24 6.38
C SER A 151 13.35 -9.88 5.00
N TYR A 152 14.57 -10.32 4.73
CA TYR A 152 14.97 -10.99 3.49
C TYR A 152 16.19 -11.86 3.77
N SER A 153 16.32 -13.02 3.12
CA SER A 153 17.51 -13.85 3.26
C SER A 153 18.74 -13.22 2.57
N LEU A 154 19.64 -12.63 3.36
CA LEU A 154 20.84 -11.92 2.87
C LEU A 154 22.06 -12.84 2.66
N GLY A 155 21.84 -14.14 2.49
CA GLY A 155 22.90 -15.08 2.08
C GLY A 155 22.99 -16.36 2.90
N GLN A 156 22.13 -16.58 3.90
CA GLN A 156 21.96 -17.87 4.55
C GLN A 156 20.57 -18.41 4.21
N PRO A 157 20.47 -19.61 3.60
CA PRO A 157 19.19 -20.30 3.48
C PRO A 157 18.52 -20.36 4.86
N ASP A 158 17.22 -20.13 4.89
CA ASP A 158 16.38 -20.27 6.09
C ASP A 158 16.62 -19.26 7.22
N ILE A 159 17.41 -18.20 6.99
CA ILE A 159 17.50 -17.04 7.89
C ILE A 159 16.89 -15.82 7.21
N ASP A 160 15.82 -15.29 7.82
CA ASP A 160 15.20 -14.04 7.44
C ASP A 160 15.85 -12.88 8.21
N ASP A 161 16.86 -12.26 7.61
CA ASP A 161 17.54 -11.11 8.21
C ASP A 161 16.68 -9.86 8.07
N LYS A 162 16.35 -9.22 9.19
CA LYS A 162 15.76 -7.88 9.18
C LYS A 162 16.74 -6.92 8.51
N PHE A 163 16.30 -6.24 7.46
CA PHE A 163 17.18 -5.34 6.69
C PHE A 163 16.63 -3.92 6.54
N LEU A 164 15.35 -3.68 6.85
CA LEU A 164 14.73 -2.37 6.78
C LEU A 164 13.73 -2.20 7.93
N VAL A 165 13.74 -1.06 8.62
CA VAL A 165 12.83 -0.76 9.72
C VAL A 165 12.26 0.64 9.56
N PHE A 166 10.94 0.75 9.54
CA PHE A 166 10.20 2.00 9.66
C PHE A 166 9.50 2.00 11.02
N ALA A 167 9.97 2.83 11.97
CA ALA A 167 9.32 3.01 13.26
C ALA A 167 9.82 4.28 13.95
N GLY A 168 8.89 5.10 14.45
CA GLY A 168 9.18 6.34 15.16
C GLY A 168 9.38 7.55 14.24
N GLY A 169 8.49 8.54 14.34
CA GLY A 169 8.58 9.74 13.51
C GLY A 169 8.50 9.42 12.02
N SER A 170 9.28 10.15 11.23
CA SER A 170 9.55 9.86 9.82
C SER A 170 10.88 9.13 9.64
N TYR A 171 11.39 8.47 10.67
CA TYR A 171 12.68 7.80 10.62
C TYR A 171 12.57 6.38 10.08
N PHE A 172 13.62 5.97 9.37
CA PHE A 172 13.81 4.58 8.99
C PHE A 172 15.29 4.23 8.93
N ARG A 173 15.60 2.93 9.03
CA ARG A 173 16.96 2.40 8.97
C ARG A 173 16.99 1.25 7.99
N GLY A 174 18.04 1.17 7.19
CA GLY A 174 18.29 0.06 6.30
C GLY A 174 19.71 -0.47 6.45
N ILE A 175 19.90 -1.76 6.22
CA ILE A 175 21.21 -2.40 6.13
C ILE A 175 21.28 -3.25 4.85
N GLY A 176 22.49 -3.33 4.29
CA GLY A 176 22.81 -4.27 3.20
C GLY A 176 23.47 -5.54 3.73
N LYS A 177 23.75 -6.48 2.82
CA LYS A 177 24.49 -7.71 3.15
C LYS A 177 25.84 -7.39 3.81
N GLY A 178 26.10 -7.99 4.97
CA GLY A 178 27.31 -7.78 5.76
C GLY A 178 27.37 -6.43 6.51
N GLY A 179 26.33 -5.62 6.43
CA GLY A 179 26.21 -4.36 7.16
C GLY A 179 25.74 -4.56 8.61
N GLN A 180 25.93 -3.54 9.43
CA GLN A 180 25.43 -3.45 10.80
C GLN A 180 24.46 -2.28 10.93
N TRP A 181 23.53 -2.37 11.88
CA TRP A 181 22.64 -1.26 12.19
C TRP A 181 23.44 -0.04 12.64
N GLY A 182 23.22 1.09 11.97
CA GLY A 182 23.91 2.33 12.26
C GLY A 182 22.98 3.53 12.12
N LEU A 183 23.33 4.44 11.21
CA LEU A 183 22.63 5.70 11.00
C LEU A 183 21.16 5.49 10.62
N SER A 184 20.34 6.47 10.99
CA SER A 184 18.94 6.58 10.57
C SER A 184 18.81 7.60 9.45
N VAL A 185 17.84 7.37 8.57
CA VAL A 185 17.37 8.33 7.58
C VAL A 185 16.05 8.91 8.06
N ARG A 186 15.72 10.14 7.64
CA ARG A 186 14.41 10.78 7.86
C ARG A 186 13.72 10.98 6.52
N GLY A 187 12.40 10.79 6.49
CA GLY A 187 11.57 11.09 5.32
C GLY A 187 11.49 12.59 5.04
N ALA A 188 11.50 13.42 6.08
CA ALA A 188 11.57 14.87 5.97
C ALA A 188 12.26 15.48 7.20
N ALA A 189 12.81 16.68 7.01
CA ALA A 189 13.41 17.50 8.06
C ALA A 189 12.93 18.94 7.84
N ILE A 190 12.41 19.57 8.89
CA ILE A 190 11.80 20.91 8.83
C ILE A 190 12.46 21.74 9.93
N ASP A 191 12.97 22.90 9.55
CA ASP A 191 13.62 23.87 10.46
C ASP A 191 14.77 23.30 11.31
N THR A 192 15.39 22.21 10.87
CA THR A 192 16.55 21.61 11.54
C THR A 192 17.69 22.64 11.66
N GLY A 193 18.10 22.91 12.91
CA GLY A 193 19.18 23.84 13.22
C GLY A 193 18.80 25.32 13.20
N LEU A 194 17.52 25.65 13.00
CA LEU A 194 17.03 27.03 13.07
C LEU A 194 16.57 27.41 14.48
N ALA A 195 16.62 28.71 14.78
CA ALA A 195 16.19 29.25 16.08
C ALA A 195 14.66 29.16 16.30
N SER A 196 13.87 28.96 15.24
CA SER A 196 12.42 28.71 15.32
C SER A 196 12.08 27.40 16.02
N GLY A 197 13.02 26.46 16.10
CA GLY A 197 12.82 25.12 16.62
C GLY A 197 12.60 24.10 15.51
N GLU A 198 13.16 22.92 15.68
CA GLU A 198 13.02 21.82 14.71
C GLU A 198 11.64 21.16 14.84
N GLU A 199 11.00 20.91 13.70
CA GLU A 199 9.77 20.11 13.64
C GLU A 199 10.07 18.68 13.18
N PHE A 200 9.44 17.71 13.84
CA PHE A 200 9.64 16.28 13.59
C PHE A 200 8.40 15.66 12.92
N PRO A 201 8.35 15.59 11.57
CA PRO A 201 7.22 14.99 10.88
C PRO A 201 7.14 13.48 11.13
N ASN A 202 5.93 12.95 11.11
CA ASN A 202 5.64 11.53 11.33
C ASN A 202 5.17 10.86 10.03
N PHE A 203 5.61 9.62 9.79
CA PHE A 203 4.83 8.73 8.93
C PHE A 203 3.59 8.29 9.70
N ILE A 204 2.40 8.41 9.10
CA ILE A 204 1.12 8.10 9.76
C ILE A 204 0.40 6.91 9.12
N GLU A 205 0.74 6.57 7.87
CA GLU A 205 0.11 5.50 7.12
C GLU A 205 1.06 4.92 6.08
N PHE A 206 1.06 3.59 5.95
CA PHE A 206 1.87 2.83 5.00
C PHE A 206 0.99 1.93 4.13
N TRP A 207 1.41 1.73 2.89
CA TRP A 207 0.81 0.78 1.95
C TRP A 207 1.89 -0.16 1.43
N LEU A 208 1.86 -1.40 1.93
CA LEU A 208 2.80 -2.46 1.61
C LEU A 208 2.25 -3.28 0.45
N VAL A 209 2.82 -3.11 -0.73
CA VAL A 209 2.47 -3.91 -1.91
C VAL A 209 3.06 -5.30 -1.74
N ARG A 210 2.20 -6.33 -1.79
CA ARG A 210 2.63 -7.71 -1.73
C ARG A 210 3.62 -8.01 -2.87
N PRO A 211 4.82 -8.51 -2.56
CA PRO A 211 5.79 -8.94 -3.57
C PRO A 211 5.24 -10.09 -4.42
N GLN A 212 5.67 -10.13 -5.69
CA GLN A 212 5.35 -11.22 -6.63
C GLN A 212 6.36 -12.36 -6.52
#